data_AF-A0A816EQX1-F1
#
_entry.id   AF-A0A816EQX1-F1
#
_cell.length_a   1.000
_cell.length_b   1.000
_cell.length_c   1.000
_cell.angle_alpha   90.00
_cell.angle_beta   90.00
_cell.angle_gamma   90.00
#
_symmetry.space_group_name_H-M   'P 1'
#
loop_
_entity.id
_entity.type
_entity.pdbx_description
1 polymer ?
#
loop_
_entity_poly.entity_id
_entity_poly.type
_entity_poly.pdbx_seq_one_letter_code
_entity_poly.pdbx_strand_id
1 'polypeptide(L)'
;MYNQSANGYSGGGGGGGPGYPENPRYNDEGEPYEEDEFGRTEEEFAEDMQRELADDAPWKRIQQNTFTRWANEHLKLVNRNLNDLQSELGDGLNLIALIEVLSQKKLPKYNKRPNFISQKLANVSMVLDFLENTERIRLVNIDATHIVEGKLKLILGLIWTLILHYSISLPMWEFETPDAPGSGRDATPKQKLMNWIQEKLPPELPISNFTSDWNDGRAIGALVDACAPGLFPDWNKRDPRNALENAKEAMDLAERWLGIPQLIQPHEMVNPQVDEQSMMTYLSQYPSAKLKPGAPIQPRTNSARVRCYGKGIEPTGNQVGAPAKFHVETFAAGQGNVEPIVINPRGQREKCDVEFRNDKNQTYDCTYYPSMEGQYKVIVKYGGQEVPRSPFSPYIEGKAGDASQCRAHGPGLEPNGVMVDKPTWFEIDATSLF
;
A
#
# COMPACT_ATOMS: atom_id res chain seq x y z
N MET A 1 -12.14 -78.14 -27.87
CA MET A 1 -12.25 -78.71 -29.22
C MET A 1 -11.92 -77.60 -30.21
N TYR A 2 -10.89 -77.81 -31.05
CA TYR A 2 -10.60 -77.29 -32.41
C TYR A 2 -11.23 -75.95 -32.85
N ASN A 3 -10.59 -74.99 -33.54
CA ASN A 3 -9.30 -74.87 -34.23
C ASN A 3 -9.14 -73.36 -34.56
N GLN A 4 -7.98 -72.71 -34.35
CA GLN A 4 -7.05 -72.14 -35.37
C GLN A 4 -7.73 -71.66 -36.69
N SER A 5 -7.45 -70.50 -37.31
CA SER A 5 -6.14 -69.89 -37.61
C SER A 5 -6.29 -68.52 -38.31
N ALA A 6 -5.32 -67.63 -38.03
CA ALA A 6 -4.46 -66.88 -38.99
C ALA A 6 -5.09 -65.90 -40.01
N ASN A 7 -4.87 -64.58 -39.85
CA ASN A 7 -3.72 -63.76 -40.33
C ASN A 7 -3.81 -63.33 -41.81
N GLY A 8 -3.69 -62.02 -42.05
CA GLY A 8 -3.49 -61.43 -43.38
C GLY A 8 -3.21 -59.94 -43.32
N TYR A 9 -1.93 -59.57 -43.23
CA TYR A 9 -1.38 -58.24 -43.47
C TYR A 9 -1.21 -57.99 -44.98
N SER A 10 -1.62 -56.81 -45.48
CA SER A 10 -1.09 -56.06 -46.66
C SER A 10 -2.18 -55.05 -47.08
N GLY A 11 -1.97 -53.76 -47.32
CA GLY A 11 -0.80 -53.05 -47.84
C GLY A 11 -1.21 -52.33 -49.14
N GLY A 12 -1.12 -50.99 -49.16
CA GLY A 12 -1.34 -50.12 -50.33
C GLY A 12 -2.81 -49.70 -50.54
N GLY A 13 -3.18 -48.45 -50.81
CA GLY A 13 -2.43 -47.33 -51.34
C GLY A 13 -3.25 -46.71 -52.47
N GLY A 14 -3.54 -45.41 -52.37
CA GLY A 14 -3.94 -44.57 -53.50
C GLY A 14 -5.43 -44.49 -53.81
N GLY A 15 -5.96 -43.26 -53.85
CA GLY A 15 -7.24 -42.97 -54.46
C GLY A 15 -7.85 -41.68 -53.97
N GLY A 16 -7.27 -40.53 -54.34
CA GLY A 16 -7.98 -39.26 -54.29
C GLY A 16 -9.23 -39.36 -55.16
N GLY A 17 -10.39 -39.45 -54.50
CA GLY A 17 -11.67 -39.21 -55.14
C GLY A 17 -11.94 -37.71 -55.14
N PRO A 18 -12.61 -37.17 -56.18
CA PRO A 18 -13.01 -35.77 -56.18
C PRO A 18 -13.97 -35.56 -54.99
N GLY A 19 -13.60 -34.64 -54.10
CA GLY A 19 -14.48 -34.23 -53.01
C GLY A 19 -15.80 -33.77 -53.60
N TYR A 20 -16.89 -34.38 -53.17
CA TYR A 20 -18.20 -33.79 -53.33
C TYR A 20 -18.13 -32.39 -52.69
N PRO A 21 -18.62 -31.32 -53.35
CA PRO A 21 -18.77 -30.04 -52.65
C PRO A 21 -19.65 -30.31 -51.43
N GLU A 22 -19.16 -30.00 -50.22
CA GLU A 22 -20.04 -29.95 -49.06
C GLU A 22 -21.17 -28.97 -49.38
N ASN A 23 -22.40 -29.38 -49.10
CA ASN A 23 -23.56 -28.52 -49.34
C ASN A 23 -23.40 -27.27 -48.45
N PRO A 24 -23.55 -26.05 -48.99
CA PRO A 24 -23.50 -24.84 -48.20
C PRO A 24 -24.51 -24.93 -47.06
N ARG A 25 -24.12 -24.58 -45.83
CA ARG A 25 -25.07 -24.43 -44.73
C ARG A 25 -25.86 -23.15 -44.99
N TYR A 26 -27.18 -23.20 -44.80
CA TYR A 26 -28.08 -22.07 -45.04
C TYR A 26 -28.65 -21.54 -43.73
N ASN A 27 -28.80 -20.23 -43.60
CA ASN A 27 -29.42 -19.57 -42.46
C ASN A 27 -30.96 -19.70 -42.49
N ASP A 28 -31.64 -19.22 -41.44
CA ASP A 28 -33.10 -19.25 -41.31
C ASP A 28 -33.85 -18.47 -42.42
N GLU A 29 -33.13 -17.64 -43.18
CA GLU A 29 -33.63 -16.89 -44.34
C GLU A 29 -33.35 -17.58 -45.68
N GLY A 30 -32.66 -18.73 -45.67
CA GLY A 30 -32.34 -19.53 -46.86
C GLY A 30 -31.11 -19.05 -47.64
N GLU A 31 -30.30 -18.16 -47.07
CA GLU A 31 -29.03 -17.68 -47.64
C GLU A 31 -27.84 -18.52 -47.11
N PRO A 32 -26.81 -18.82 -47.94
CA PRO A 32 -25.65 -19.58 -47.48
C PRO A 32 -24.84 -18.78 -46.44
N TYR A 33 -24.37 -19.44 -45.38
CA TYR A 33 -23.43 -18.81 -44.44
C TYR A 33 -22.12 -18.48 -45.14
N GLU A 34 -21.59 -17.27 -44.89
CA GLU A 34 -20.21 -16.94 -45.26
C GLU A 34 -19.28 -17.68 -44.30
N GLU A 35 -18.50 -18.62 -44.85
CA GLU A 35 -17.56 -19.48 -44.10
C GLU A 35 -16.11 -19.06 -44.38
N ASP A 36 -15.25 -19.11 -43.36
CA ASP A 36 -13.82 -18.83 -43.50
C ASP A 36 -13.05 -19.97 -44.21
N GLU A 37 -11.74 -19.80 -44.42
CA GLU A 37 -10.87 -20.83 -45.04
C GLU A 37 -10.85 -22.18 -44.29
N PHE A 38 -11.41 -22.22 -43.09
CA PHE A 38 -11.50 -23.40 -42.23
C PHE A 38 -12.94 -23.93 -42.07
N GLY A 39 -13.91 -23.40 -42.84
CA GLY A 39 -15.30 -23.85 -42.82
C GLY A 39 -16.08 -23.39 -41.58
N ARG A 40 -15.63 -22.33 -40.90
CA ARG A 40 -16.32 -21.75 -39.75
C ARG A 40 -17.21 -20.60 -40.18
N THR A 41 -18.41 -20.52 -39.64
CA THR A 41 -19.27 -19.34 -39.84
C THR A 41 -18.69 -18.13 -39.11
N GLU A 42 -19.10 -16.90 -39.48
CA GLU A 42 -18.71 -15.68 -38.76
C GLU A 42 -19.04 -15.73 -37.26
N GLU A 43 -20.18 -16.35 -36.89
CA GLU A 43 -20.57 -16.53 -35.49
C GLU A 43 -19.64 -17.51 -34.76
N GLU A 44 -19.29 -18.65 -35.36
CA GLU A 44 -18.36 -19.63 -34.79
C GLU A 44 -16.95 -19.05 -34.64
N PHE A 45 -16.49 -18.29 -35.64
CA PHE A 45 -15.21 -17.58 -35.58
C PHE A 45 -15.19 -16.53 -34.47
N ALA A 46 -16.27 -15.74 -34.33
CA ALA A 46 -16.40 -14.76 -33.26
C ALA A 46 -16.43 -15.42 -31.88
N GLU A 47 -17.15 -16.54 -31.72
CA GLU A 47 -17.17 -17.31 -30.48
C GLU A 47 -15.80 -17.88 -30.11
N ASP A 48 -15.07 -18.45 -31.08
CA ASP A 48 -13.74 -19.00 -30.85
C ASP A 48 -12.73 -17.90 -30.52
N MET A 49 -12.78 -16.77 -31.24
CA MET A 49 -11.96 -15.59 -30.92
C MET A 49 -12.29 -15.05 -29.52
N GLN A 50 -13.58 -14.99 -29.15
CA GLN A 50 -14.01 -14.58 -27.81
C GLN A 50 -13.51 -15.56 -26.73
N ARG A 51 -13.49 -16.88 -27.01
CA ARG A 51 -12.94 -17.90 -26.12
C ARG A 51 -11.43 -17.78 -25.98
N GLU A 52 -10.70 -17.59 -27.07
CA GLU A 52 -9.24 -17.37 -27.06
C GLU A 52 -8.87 -16.10 -26.26
N LEU A 53 -9.54 -14.98 -26.55
CA LEU A 53 -9.36 -13.73 -25.80
C LEU A 53 -9.73 -13.89 -24.32
N ALA A 54 -10.74 -14.70 -24.00
CA ALA A 54 -11.09 -15.02 -22.62
C ALA A 54 -10.06 -15.93 -21.96
N ASP A 55 -9.42 -16.85 -22.69
CA ASP A 55 -8.38 -17.75 -22.21
C ASP A 55 -7.03 -17.06 -21.96
N ASP A 56 -6.71 -16.03 -22.73
CA ASP A 56 -5.51 -15.19 -22.54
C ASP A 56 -5.71 -13.98 -21.62
N ALA A 57 -6.85 -13.89 -20.94
CA ALA A 57 -7.16 -12.75 -20.07
C ALA A 57 -6.10 -12.58 -18.95
N PRO A 58 -5.43 -11.41 -18.82
CA PRO A 58 -4.28 -11.25 -17.91
C PRO A 58 -4.57 -11.58 -16.43
N TRP A 59 -5.82 -11.41 -15.99
CA TRP A 59 -6.26 -11.77 -14.64
C TRP A 59 -6.11 -13.26 -14.34
N LYS A 60 -6.31 -14.15 -15.33
CA LYS A 60 -6.13 -15.62 -15.16
C LYS A 60 -4.69 -15.95 -14.79
N ARG A 61 -3.74 -15.28 -15.45
CA ARG A 61 -2.31 -15.45 -15.18
C ARG A 61 -1.91 -14.90 -13.81
N ILE A 62 -2.43 -13.72 -13.44
CA ILE A 62 -2.20 -13.15 -12.10
C ILE A 62 -2.72 -14.09 -11.01
N GLN A 63 -3.93 -14.64 -11.21
CA GLN A 63 -4.55 -15.57 -10.29
C GLN A 63 -3.77 -16.88 -10.17
N GLN A 64 -3.38 -17.48 -11.30
CA GLN A 64 -2.56 -18.70 -11.29
C GLN A 64 -1.22 -18.46 -10.57
N ASN A 65 -0.53 -17.37 -10.86
CA ASN A 65 0.72 -17.02 -10.19
C ASN A 65 0.51 -16.87 -8.68
N THR A 66 -0.51 -16.11 -8.28
CA THR A 66 -0.80 -15.81 -6.87
C THR A 66 -1.14 -17.07 -6.10
N PHE A 67 -1.98 -17.93 -6.67
CA PHE A 67 -2.38 -19.19 -6.05
C PHE A 67 -1.23 -20.20 -5.99
N THR A 68 -0.36 -20.21 -7.00
CA THR A 68 0.87 -21.03 -6.99
C THR A 68 1.79 -20.59 -5.86
N ARG A 69 2.05 -19.27 -5.71
CA ARG A 69 2.87 -18.75 -4.61
C ARG A 69 2.24 -19.05 -3.26
N TRP A 70 0.91 -18.92 -3.12
CA TRP A 70 0.21 -19.27 -1.88
C TRP A 70 0.38 -20.75 -1.53
N ALA A 71 0.20 -21.65 -2.49
CA ALA A 71 0.40 -23.09 -2.27
C ALA A 71 1.86 -23.39 -1.86
N ASN A 72 2.83 -22.72 -2.47
CA ASN A 72 4.25 -22.88 -2.16
C ASN A 72 4.65 -22.37 -0.77
N GLU A 73 3.99 -21.33 -0.27
CA GLU A 73 4.20 -20.86 1.10
C GLU A 73 3.83 -21.92 2.15
N HIS A 74 2.89 -22.82 1.83
CA HIS A 74 2.55 -23.97 2.67
C HIS A 74 3.43 -25.19 2.35
N LEU A 75 3.64 -25.51 1.08
CA LEU A 75 4.41 -26.68 0.65
C LEU A 75 5.89 -26.61 1.03
N LYS A 76 6.48 -25.42 1.17
CA LYS A 76 7.86 -25.27 1.63
C LYS A 76 8.06 -25.82 3.04
N LEU A 77 7.01 -25.88 3.88
CA LEU A 77 7.07 -26.48 5.22
C LEU A 77 7.34 -27.98 5.20
N VAL A 78 7.07 -28.63 4.06
CA VAL A 78 7.33 -30.05 3.81
C VAL A 78 8.32 -30.26 2.66
N ASN A 79 9.15 -29.25 2.39
CA ASN A 79 10.20 -29.25 1.36
C ASN A 79 9.69 -29.64 -0.04
N ARG A 80 8.52 -29.11 -0.42
CA ARG A 80 7.91 -29.24 -1.75
C ARG A 80 7.70 -27.86 -2.37
N ASN A 81 7.62 -27.83 -3.70
CA ASN A 81 7.41 -26.62 -4.48
C ASN A 81 6.64 -26.98 -5.76
N LEU A 82 5.82 -26.05 -6.23
CA LEU A 82 5.07 -26.07 -7.49
C LEU A 82 5.61 -24.98 -8.42
N ASN A 83 5.96 -25.35 -9.65
CA ASN A 83 6.28 -24.41 -10.72
C ASN A 83 5.04 -24.10 -11.57
N ASP A 84 4.18 -25.10 -11.77
CA ASP A 84 2.94 -24.97 -12.52
C ASP A 84 1.79 -25.69 -11.81
N LEU A 85 0.85 -24.88 -11.32
CA LEU A 85 -0.35 -25.36 -10.65
C LEU A 85 -1.22 -26.27 -11.53
N GLN A 86 -1.20 -26.07 -12.85
CA GLN A 86 -2.06 -26.81 -13.78
C GLN A 86 -1.61 -28.27 -13.93
N SER A 87 -0.31 -28.50 -14.14
CA SER A 87 0.22 -29.82 -14.44
C SER A 87 0.72 -30.59 -13.20
N GLU A 88 1.17 -29.91 -12.15
CA GLU A 88 1.87 -30.56 -11.03
C GLU A 88 0.95 -30.97 -9.86
N LEU A 89 -0.37 -30.76 -9.98
CA LEU A 89 -1.36 -31.30 -9.03
C LEU A 89 -1.98 -32.63 -9.51
N GLY A 90 -1.85 -32.96 -10.79
CA GLY A 90 -2.57 -34.06 -11.43
C GLY A 90 -2.20 -35.46 -10.93
N ASP A 91 -1.07 -35.64 -10.24
CA ASP A 91 -0.70 -36.91 -9.63
C ASP A 91 -1.24 -37.10 -8.19
N GLY A 92 -1.81 -36.01 -7.64
CA GLY A 92 -2.35 -35.91 -6.29
C GLY A 92 -1.32 -35.75 -5.17
N LEU A 93 -0.02 -35.94 -5.41
CA LEU A 93 0.98 -35.94 -4.33
C LEU A 93 1.21 -34.56 -3.72
N ASN A 94 1.31 -33.52 -4.55
CA ASN A 94 1.43 -32.15 -4.06
C ASN A 94 0.13 -31.66 -3.42
N LEU A 95 -1.02 -32.05 -3.98
CA LEU A 95 -2.32 -31.72 -3.41
C LEU A 95 -2.50 -32.37 -2.02
N ILE A 96 -2.14 -33.65 -1.86
CA ILE A 96 -2.14 -34.32 -0.55
C ILE A 96 -1.24 -33.59 0.44
N ALA A 97 -0.01 -33.27 0.05
CA ALA A 97 0.94 -32.57 0.93
C ALA A 97 0.40 -31.20 1.36
N LEU A 98 -0.21 -30.45 0.44
CA LEU A 98 -0.84 -29.16 0.73
C LEU A 98 -1.98 -29.31 1.74
N ILE A 99 -2.90 -30.26 1.53
CA ILE A 99 -4.03 -30.48 2.46
C ILE A 99 -3.55 -30.98 3.83
N GLU A 100 -2.52 -31.83 3.91
CA GLU A 100 -1.95 -32.23 5.21
C GLU A 100 -1.40 -31.03 5.98
N VAL A 101 -0.73 -30.08 5.30
CA VAL A 101 -0.22 -28.85 5.91
C VAL A 101 -1.36 -27.92 6.34
N LEU A 102 -2.37 -27.71 5.49
CA LEU A 102 -3.48 -26.79 5.80
C LEU A 102 -4.36 -27.32 6.94
N SER A 103 -4.76 -28.58 6.85
CA SER A 103 -5.65 -29.21 7.84
C SER A 103 -4.94 -29.62 9.13
N GLN A 104 -3.60 -29.67 9.13
CA GLN A 104 -2.78 -30.24 10.19
C GLN A 104 -3.15 -31.70 10.53
N LYS A 105 -3.74 -32.43 9.57
CA LYS A 105 -4.19 -33.82 9.70
C LYS A 105 -3.48 -34.70 8.67
N LYS A 106 -3.36 -36.00 8.97
CA LYS A 106 -2.82 -36.99 8.04
C LYS A 106 -3.92 -37.59 7.19
N LEU A 107 -3.70 -37.63 5.88
CA LEU A 107 -4.65 -38.23 4.94
C LEU A 107 -4.54 -39.78 4.97
N PRO A 108 -5.62 -40.49 4.58
CA PRO A 108 -5.60 -41.95 4.39
C PRO A 108 -4.49 -42.44 3.46
N LYS A 109 -4.23 -43.75 3.45
CA LYS A 109 -3.18 -44.35 2.60
C LYS A 109 -3.42 -44.06 1.11
N TYR A 110 -2.37 -43.60 0.42
CA TYR A 110 -2.40 -43.25 -1.01
C TYR A 110 -1.22 -43.84 -1.80
N ASN A 111 -1.30 -43.76 -3.13
CA ASN A 111 -0.27 -44.21 -4.05
C ASN A 111 0.92 -43.24 -4.04
N LYS A 112 2.09 -43.71 -3.60
CA LYS A 112 3.31 -42.89 -3.51
C LYS A 112 4.02 -42.68 -4.85
N ARG A 113 3.70 -43.50 -5.86
CA ARG A 113 4.26 -43.45 -7.22
C ARG A 113 3.14 -43.69 -8.24
N PRO A 114 2.22 -42.72 -8.42
CA PRO A 114 1.04 -42.86 -9.28
C PRO A 114 1.39 -42.73 -10.77
N ASN A 115 1.91 -43.81 -11.35
CA ASN A 115 2.33 -43.86 -12.76
C ASN A 115 1.14 -44.01 -13.72
N PHE A 116 0.05 -44.64 -13.25
CA PHE A 116 -1.15 -44.88 -14.05
C PHE A 116 -2.26 -43.89 -13.70
N ILE A 117 -3.06 -43.49 -14.70
CA ILE A 117 -4.19 -42.56 -14.53
C ILE A 117 -5.14 -43.04 -13.41
N SER A 118 -5.41 -44.34 -13.31
CA SER A 118 -6.24 -44.90 -12.23
C SER A 118 -5.67 -44.64 -10.83
N GLN A 119 -4.34 -44.66 -10.66
CA GLN A 119 -3.69 -44.35 -9.39
C GLN A 119 -3.73 -42.86 -9.07
N LYS A 120 -3.58 -42.01 -10.09
CA LYS A 120 -3.70 -40.54 -9.96
C LYS A 120 -5.11 -40.15 -9.55
N LEU A 121 -6.12 -40.69 -10.24
CA LEU A 121 -7.53 -40.50 -9.90
C LEU A 121 -7.83 -40.95 -8.47
N ALA A 122 -7.35 -42.14 -8.06
CA ALA A 122 -7.54 -42.63 -6.69
C ALA A 122 -6.92 -41.70 -5.63
N ASN A 123 -5.74 -41.13 -5.89
CA ASN A 123 -5.10 -40.17 -4.99
C ASN A 123 -5.94 -38.89 -4.87
N VAL A 124 -6.36 -38.31 -6.00
CA VAL A 124 -7.11 -37.05 -6.01
C VAL A 124 -8.51 -37.24 -5.42
N SER A 125 -9.23 -38.30 -5.79
CA SER A 125 -10.55 -38.61 -5.22
C SER A 125 -10.50 -38.73 -3.70
N MET A 126 -9.44 -39.32 -3.15
CA MET A 126 -9.25 -39.41 -1.70
C MET A 126 -9.11 -38.03 -1.05
N VAL A 127 -8.41 -37.09 -1.70
CA VAL A 127 -8.32 -35.71 -1.18
C VAL A 127 -9.67 -35.01 -1.22
N LEU A 128 -10.40 -35.09 -2.34
CA LEU A 128 -11.71 -34.44 -2.47
C LEU A 128 -12.70 -34.99 -1.43
N ASP A 129 -12.73 -36.31 -1.23
CA ASP A 129 -13.52 -36.97 -0.19
C ASP A 129 -13.14 -36.47 1.22
N PHE A 130 -11.84 -36.35 1.50
CA PHE A 130 -11.37 -35.80 2.78
C PHE A 130 -11.86 -34.36 3.01
N LEU A 131 -11.79 -33.50 1.99
CA LEU A 131 -12.23 -32.11 2.08
C LEU A 131 -13.75 -32.02 2.35
N GLU A 132 -14.57 -32.80 1.65
CA GLU A 132 -16.03 -32.75 1.81
C GLU A 132 -16.50 -33.43 3.11
N ASN A 133 -16.01 -34.63 3.39
CA ASN A 133 -16.54 -35.47 4.45
C ASN A 133 -15.85 -35.25 5.80
N THR A 134 -14.56 -34.87 5.80
CA THR A 134 -13.80 -34.64 7.04
C THR A 134 -13.69 -33.16 7.37
N GLU A 135 -13.26 -32.32 6.42
CA GLU A 135 -13.12 -30.86 6.65
C GLU A 135 -14.44 -30.10 6.50
N ARG A 136 -15.49 -30.75 5.98
CA ARG A 136 -16.82 -30.16 5.75
C ARG A 136 -16.78 -28.93 4.83
N ILE A 137 -15.86 -28.95 3.87
CA ILE A 137 -15.70 -27.89 2.87
C ILE A 137 -16.59 -28.22 1.67
N ARG A 138 -17.42 -27.27 1.25
CA ARG A 138 -18.28 -27.43 0.08
C ARG A 138 -17.48 -27.20 -1.20
N LEU A 139 -17.27 -28.26 -1.98
CA LEU A 139 -16.67 -28.16 -3.31
C LEU A 139 -17.75 -27.88 -4.37
N VAL A 140 -17.37 -27.18 -5.44
CA VAL A 140 -18.31 -26.75 -6.48
C VAL A 140 -17.85 -27.30 -7.83
N ASN A 141 -18.62 -28.24 -8.38
CA ASN A 141 -18.44 -28.77 -9.74
C ASN A 141 -17.01 -29.23 -10.07
N ILE A 142 -16.33 -29.88 -9.13
CA ILE A 142 -15.00 -30.43 -9.32
C ILE A 142 -14.95 -31.90 -8.92
N ASP A 143 -14.25 -32.69 -9.72
CA ASP A 143 -13.95 -34.09 -9.44
C ASP A 143 -12.47 -34.39 -9.74
N ALA A 144 -12.08 -35.65 -9.57
CA ALA A 144 -10.70 -36.06 -9.76
C ALA A 144 -10.22 -35.98 -11.23
N THR A 145 -11.09 -36.17 -12.23
CA THR A 145 -10.67 -36.16 -13.64
C THR A 145 -10.23 -34.75 -14.04
N HIS A 146 -10.95 -33.72 -13.59
CA HIS A 146 -10.61 -32.33 -13.87
C HIS A 146 -9.20 -31.94 -13.40
N ILE A 147 -8.76 -32.45 -12.26
CA ILE A 147 -7.41 -32.18 -11.72
C ILE A 147 -6.36 -33.01 -12.45
N VAL A 148 -6.63 -34.29 -12.69
CA VAL A 148 -5.70 -35.19 -13.41
C VAL A 148 -5.48 -34.74 -14.85
N GLU A 149 -6.50 -34.19 -15.50
CA GLU A 149 -6.44 -33.64 -16.86
C GLU A 149 -5.93 -32.19 -16.93
N GLY A 150 -5.67 -31.54 -15.79
CA GLY A 150 -5.15 -30.16 -15.78
C GLY A 150 -6.16 -29.11 -16.24
N LYS A 151 -7.44 -29.23 -15.85
CA LYS A 151 -8.48 -28.22 -16.16
C LYS A 151 -8.28 -26.97 -15.28
N LEU A 152 -7.44 -26.04 -15.74
CA LEU A 152 -6.96 -24.88 -14.97
C LEU A 152 -8.07 -24.11 -14.24
N LYS A 153 -9.18 -23.77 -14.90
CA LYS A 153 -10.30 -23.03 -14.29
C LYS A 153 -10.86 -23.71 -13.04
N LEU A 154 -10.99 -25.04 -13.07
CA LEU A 154 -11.52 -25.81 -11.95
C LEU A 154 -10.47 -25.99 -10.85
N ILE A 155 -9.20 -26.14 -11.24
CA ILE A 155 -8.07 -26.16 -10.29
C ILE A 155 -7.98 -24.83 -9.53
N LEU A 156 -8.06 -23.69 -10.22
CA LEU A 156 -8.09 -22.37 -9.58
C LEU A 156 -9.28 -22.24 -8.64
N GLY A 157 -10.46 -22.72 -9.04
CA GLY A 157 -11.65 -22.77 -8.18
C GLY A 157 -11.42 -23.56 -6.88
N LEU A 158 -10.79 -24.74 -6.97
CA LEU A 158 -10.43 -25.53 -5.79
C LEU A 158 -9.45 -24.79 -4.87
N ILE A 159 -8.37 -24.25 -5.42
CA ILE A 159 -7.37 -23.54 -4.62
C ILE A 159 -7.98 -22.30 -3.96
N TRP A 160 -8.87 -21.58 -4.66
CA TRP A 160 -9.64 -20.50 -4.06
C TRP A 160 -10.51 -20.98 -2.89
N THR A 161 -11.21 -22.11 -3.02
CA THR A 161 -11.99 -22.68 -1.92
C THR A 161 -11.11 -22.96 -0.70
N LEU A 162 -9.88 -23.44 -0.90
CA LEU A 162 -8.92 -23.67 0.19
C LEU A 162 -8.43 -22.35 0.81
N ILE A 163 -8.09 -21.35 0.00
CA ILE A 163 -7.69 -20.02 0.47
C ILE A 163 -8.80 -19.39 1.31
N LEU A 164 -10.03 -19.37 0.77
CA LEU A 164 -11.19 -18.81 1.42
C LEU A 164 -11.43 -19.47 2.78
N HIS A 165 -11.35 -20.80 2.83
CA HIS A 165 -11.56 -21.55 4.07
C HIS A 165 -10.43 -21.35 5.09
N TYR A 166 -9.18 -21.64 4.73
CA TYR A 166 -8.06 -21.71 5.68
C TYR A 166 -7.40 -20.36 5.96
N SER A 167 -7.43 -19.40 5.02
CA SER A 167 -6.76 -18.11 5.19
C SER A 167 -7.70 -16.99 5.62
N ILE A 168 -9.01 -17.11 5.39
CA ILE A 168 -9.99 -16.04 5.65
C ILE A 168 -11.08 -16.47 6.63
N SER A 169 -11.74 -17.60 6.39
CA SER A 169 -12.89 -18.03 7.21
C SER A 169 -12.46 -18.56 8.58
N LEU A 170 -11.50 -19.48 8.62
CA LEU A 170 -11.11 -20.20 9.83
C LEU A 170 -10.32 -19.38 10.86
N PRO A 171 -9.37 -18.49 10.47
CA PRO A 171 -8.58 -17.74 11.44
C PRO A 171 -9.42 -16.77 12.28
N MET A 172 -9.11 -16.70 13.58
CA MET A 172 -9.66 -15.70 14.51
C MET A 172 -8.74 -14.48 14.54
N TRP A 173 -9.27 -13.29 14.27
CA TRP A 173 -8.48 -12.05 14.28
C TRP A 173 -8.72 -11.23 15.54
N GLU A 174 -7.72 -10.45 15.98
CA GLU A 174 -7.67 -9.80 17.30
C GLU A 174 -8.83 -8.85 17.63
N PHE A 175 -9.60 -8.39 16.63
CA PHE A 175 -10.68 -7.40 16.78
C PHE A 175 -12.09 -7.99 16.59
N GLU A 176 -12.22 -9.33 16.56
CA GLU A 176 -13.54 -9.97 16.63
C GLU A 176 -14.11 -9.87 18.05
N THR A 177 -14.58 -8.68 18.45
CA THR A 177 -15.52 -8.57 19.56
C THR A 177 -16.92 -8.97 19.05
N PRO A 178 -17.67 -9.83 19.77
CA PRO A 178 -19.01 -10.25 19.36
C PRO A 178 -19.99 -9.10 19.06
N ASP A 179 -19.72 -7.91 19.60
CA ASP A 179 -20.61 -6.74 19.61
C ASP A 179 -20.19 -5.62 18.62
N ALA A 180 -19.19 -5.83 17.76
CA ALA A 180 -18.76 -4.81 16.78
C ALA A 180 -19.77 -4.67 15.62
N PRO A 181 -20.02 -3.46 15.09
CA PRO A 181 -20.85 -3.28 13.90
C PRO A 181 -20.25 -4.03 12.70
N GLY A 182 -20.91 -5.10 12.24
CA GLY A 182 -20.40 -5.96 11.16
C GLY A 182 -19.69 -7.24 11.62
N SER A 183 -19.57 -7.50 12.94
CA SER A 183 -19.17 -8.80 13.51
C SER A 183 -20.33 -9.80 13.59
N GLY A 184 -21.38 -9.58 12.78
CA GLY A 184 -22.52 -10.47 12.72
C GLY A 184 -22.05 -11.88 12.35
N ARG A 185 -22.61 -12.89 13.02
CA ARG A 185 -22.46 -14.31 12.68
C ARG A 185 -22.71 -14.63 11.19
N ASP A 186 -23.23 -13.68 10.42
CA ASP A 186 -23.64 -13.80 9.02
C ASP A 186 -22.73 -13.05 8.01
N ALA A 187 -21.63 -12.41 8.46
CA ALA A 187 -20.72 -11.73 7.54
C ALA A 187 -20.01 -12.75 6.63
N THR A 188 -20.06 -12.54 5.31
CA THR A 188 -19.31 -13.37 4.36
C THR A 188 -17.80 -13.22 4.62
N PRO A 189 -16.95 -14.21 4.26
CA PRO A 189 -15.50 -14.09 4.44
C PRO A 189 -14.91 -12.85 3.76
N LYS A 190 -15.46 -12.46 2.61
CA LYS A 190 -15.11 -11.21 1.91
C LYS A 190 -15.41 -9.97 2.77
N GLN A 191 -16.61 -9.89 3.33
CA GLN A 191 -17.01 -8.79 4.22
C GLN A 191 -16.18 -8.77 5.50
N LYS A 192 -15.89 -9.93 6.09
CA LYS A 192 -15.01 -10.06 7.25
C LYS A 192 -13.64 -9.41 6.99
N LEU A 193 -12.99 -9.74 5.87
CA LEU A 193 -11.72 -9.13 5.48
C LEU A 193 -11.85 -7.63 5.21
N MET A 194 -12.90 -7.21 4.50
CA MET A 194 -13.14 -5.79 4.19
C MET A 194 -13.33 -4.96 5.47
N ASN A 195 -14.16 -5.43 6.39
CA ASN A 195 -14.41 -4.75 7.67
C ASN A 195 -13.12 -4.58 8.47
N TRP A 196 -12.29 -5.63 8.54
CA TRP A 196 -10.99 -5.55 9.23
C TRP A 196 -10.07 -4.51 8.59
N ILE A 197 -9.99 -4.46 7.26
CA ILE A 197 -9.17 -3.46 6.55
C ILE A 197 -9.70 -2.05 6.79
N GLN A 198 -11.02 -1.83 6.67
CA GLN A 198 -11.65 -0.52 6.89
C GLN A 198 -11.49 -0.02 8.33
N GLU A 199 -11.50 -0.92 9.32
CA GLU A 199 -11.24 -0.57 10.72
C GLU A 199 -9.77 -0.18 10.96
N LYS A 200 -8.84 -0.82 10.24
CA LYS A 200 -7.39 -0.52 10.35
C LYS A 200 -6.99 0.77 9.64
N LEU A 201 -7.62 1.06 8.52
CA LEU A 201 -7.26 2.20 7.69
C LEU A 201 -7.95 3.48 8.18
N PRO A 202 -7.33 4.65 7.95
CA PRO A 202 -7.90 5.90 8.40
C PRO A 202 -9.10 6.32 7.52
N PRO A 203 -10.10 7.04 8.07
CA PRO A 203 -11.35 7.35 7.36
C PRO A 203 -11.18 8.15 6.06
N GLU A 204 -10.10 8.92 5.92
CA GLU A 204 -9.77 9.67 4.71
C GLU A 204 -9.38 8.79 3.51
N LEU A 205 -9.13 7.49 3.73
CA LEU A 205 -8.82 6.51 2.69
C LEU A 205 -9.91 5.44 2.64
N PRO A 206 -11.06 5.72 1.99
CA PRO A 206 -12.15 4.75 1.89
C PRO A 206 -11.77 3.61 0.95
N ILE A 207 -11.80 2.37 1.46
CA ILE A 207 -11.66 1.15 0.67
C ILE A 207 -13.02 0.48 0.54
N SER A 208 -13.43 0.17 -0.67
CA SER A 208 -14.73 -0.40 -1.04
C SER A 208 -14.63 -1.71 -1.82
N ASN A 209 -13.48 -1.98 -2.44
CA ASN A 209 -13.23 -3.18 -3.24
C ASN A 209 -11.81 -3.74 -3.04
N PHE A 210 -11.58 -4.92 -3.62
CA PHE A 210 -10.27 -5.58 -3.64
C PHE A 210 -9.59 -5.49 -5.02
N THR A 211 -9.86 -4.43 -5.78
CA THR A 211 -9.27 -4.23 -7.12
C THR A 211 -8.75 -2.79 -7.26
N SER A 212 -9.54 -1.89 -7.83
CA SER A 212 -9.13 -0.54 -8.22
C SER A 212 -8.62 0.31 -7.07
N ASP A 213 -9.16 0.13 -5.86
CA ASP A 213 -8.78 0.94 -4.68
C ASP A 213 -7.32 0.71 -4.25
N TRP A 214 -6.68 -0.34 -4.77
CA TRP A 214 -5.30 -0.71 -4.46
C TRP A 214 -4.32 -0.38 -5.59
N ASN A 215 -4.83 -0.01 -6.78
CA ASN A 215 -4.00 0.09 -7.98
C ASN A 215 -3.03 1.27 -7.97
N ASP A 216 -3.19 2.27 -7.09
CA ASP A 216 -2.26 3.41 -6.97
C ASP A 216 -1.09 3.15 -5.98
N GLY A 217 -1.11 1.99 -5.31
CA GLY A 217 -0.11 1.58 -4.32
C GLY A 217 -0.14 2.35 -2.99
N ARG A 218 -1.01 3.35 -2.82
CA ARG A 218 -1.12 4.12 -1.57
C ARG A 218 -1.87 3.35 -0.50
N ALA A 219 -2.92 2.61 -0.89
CA ALA A 219 -3.70 1.80 0.05
C ALA A 219 -2.88 0.70 0.72
N ILE A 220 -2.00 0.03 -0.02
CA ILE A 220 -1.11 -0.97 0.57
C ILE A 220 -0.06 -0.32 1.49
N GLY A 221 0.47 0.86 1.13
CA GLY A 221 1.34 1.64 2.01
C GLY A 221 0.65 2.05 3.31
N ALA A 222 -0.60 2.51 3.22
CA ALA A 222 -1.43 2.85 4.39
C ALA A 222 -1.66 1.63 5.29
N LEU A 223 -1.92 0.46 4.71
CA LEU A 223 -2.14 -0.78 5.46
C LEU A 223 -0.87 -1.24 6.18
N VAL A 224 0.29 -1.16 5.50
CA VAL A 224 1.59 -1.47 6.11
C VAL A 224 1.89 -0.55 7.28
N ASP A 225 1.64 0.77 7.15
CA ASP A 225 1.81 1.71 8.26
C ASP A 225 0.75 1.53 9.36
N ALA A 226 -0.47 1.11 9.04
CA ALA A 226 -1.50 0.81 10.03
C ALA A 226 -1.12 -0.42 10.88
N CYS A 227 -0.53 -1.45 10.26
CA CYS A 227 -0.02 -2.63 10.95
C CYS A 227 1.24 -2.33 11.78
N ALA A 228 2.11 -1.43 11.33
CA ALA A 228 3.28 -0.98 12.07
C ALA A 228 3.51 0.53 11.86
N PRO A 229 2.94 1.38 12.73
CA PRO A 229 3.04 2.83 12.60
C PRO A 229 4.48 3.31 12.50
N GLY A 230 4.81 4.00 11.42
CA GLY A 230 6.14 4.48 11.09
C GLY A 230 6.93 3.59 10.13
N LEU A 231 6.39 2.44 9.73
CA LEU A 231 7.03 1.61 8.70
C LEU A 231 6.85 2.21 7.30
N PHE A 232 5.73 2.91 7.04
CA PHE A 232 5.48 3.62 5.79
C PHE A 232 4.71 4.94 6.06
N PRO A 233 5.31 5.90 6.78
CA PRO A 233 4.57 7.03 7.38
C PRO A 233 4.01 8.01 6.34
N ASP A 234 4.64 8.13 5.18
CA ASP A 234 4.31 9.11 4.13
C ASP A 234 3.43 8.53 3.01
N TRP A 235 2.68 7.44 3.26
CA TRP A 235 1.77 6.84 2.25
C TRP A 235 0.81 7.87 1.63
N ASN A 236 0.34 8.83 2.43
CA ASN A 236 -0.62 9.83 1.99
C ASN A 236 0.00 10.89 1.05
N LYS A 237 1.32 11.10 1.11
CA LYS A 237 2.06 12.06 0.27
C LYS A 237 2.61 11.44 -1.02
N ARG A 238 2.53 10.13 -1.19
CA ARG A 238 3.01 9.45 -2.41
C ARG A 238 2.22 9.89 -3.64
N ASP A 239 2.91 10.03 -4.77
CA ASP A 239 2.28 10.34 -6.06
C ASP A 239 1.53 9.09 -6.56
N PRO A 240 0.20 9.16 -6.78
CA PRO A 240 -0.57 8.01 -7.26
C PRO A 240 -0.15 7.53 -8.66
N ARG A 241 0.56 8.37 -9.44
CA ARG A 241 1.09 7.99 -10.76
C ARG A 241 2.27 7.02 -10.65
N ASN A 242 2.93 6.95 -9.50
CA ASN A 242 4.04 6.04 -9.23
C ASN A 242 3.57 4.73 -8.58
N ALA A 243 2.42 4.22 -9.05
CA ALA A 243 1.73 3.07 -8.48
C ALA A 243 2.65 1.87 -8.17
N LEU A 244 3.45 1.45 -9.16
CA LEU A 244 4.36 0.31 -9.02
C LEU A 244 5.43 0.53 -7.94
N GLU A 245 6.00 1.72 -7.87
CA GLU A 245 7.01 2.08 -6.88
C GLU A 245 6.40 2.11 -5.47
N ASN A 246 5.24 2.75 -5.33
CA ASN A 246 4.48 2.81 -4.08
C ASN A 246 4.18 1.40 -3.54
N ALA A 247 3.62 0.54 -4.40
CA ALA A 247 3.29 -0.83 -4.04
C ALA A 247 4.54 -1.63 -3.70
N LYS A 248 5.60 -1.52 -4.52
CA LYS A 248 6.85 -2.26 -4.30
C LYS A 248 7.50 -1.92 -2.97
N GLU A 249 7.69 -0.64 -2.67
CA GLU A 249 8.31 -0.22 -1.41
C GLU A 249 7.49 -0.70 -0.19
N ALA A 250 6.18 -0.55 -0.24
CA ALA A 250 5.30 -0.99 0.85
C ALA A 250 5.35 -2.52 1.05
N MET A 251 5.26 -3.29 -0.04
CA MET A 251 5.26 -4.75 0.01
C MET A 251 6.62 -5.32 0.42
N ASP A 252 7.73 -4.72 -0.02
CA ASP A 252 9.09 -5.09 0.41
C ASP A 252 9.26 -4.88 1.93
N LEU A 253 8.71 -3.79 2.48
CA LEU A 253 8.70 -3.53 3.92
C LEU A 253 7.81 -4.52 4.68
N ALA A 254 6.63 -4.86 4.13
CA ALA A 254 5.73 -5.86 4.69
C ALA A 254 6.40 -7.25 4.77
N GLU A 255 7.06 -7.68 3.70
CA GLU A 255 7.77 -8.96 3.68
C GLU A 255 8.93 -8.98 4.68
N ARG A 256 9.76 -7.93 4.64
CA ARG A 256 10.95 -7.86 5.47
C ARG A 256 10.61 -7.77 6.95
N TRP A 257 9.67 -6.89 7.33
CA TRP A 257 9.45 -6.50 8.72
C TRP A 257 8.14 -6.99 9.32
N LEU A 258 7.15 -7.35 8.52
CA LEU A 258 5.89 -7.95 8.99
C LEU A 258 5.83 -9.46 8.71
N GLY A 259 6.76 -9.99 7.91
CA GLY A 259 6.81 -11.41 7.54
C GLY A 259 5.71 -11.82 6.57
N ILE A 260 5.22 -10.88 5.75
CA ILE A 260 4.14 -11.09 4.79
C ILE A 260 4.76 -11.42 3.42
N PRO A 261 4.80 -12.70 2.99
CA PRO A 261 5.35 -13.05 1.67
C PRO A 261 4.53 -12.45 0.54
N GLN A 262 5.21 -12.04 -0.54
CA GLN A 262 4.61 -11.42 -1.73
C GLN A 262 3.92 -12.45 -2.64
N LEU A 263 2.75 -12.93 -2.18
CA LEU A 263 1.92 -13.87 -2.93
C LEU A 263 1.47 -13.30 -4.27
N ILE A 264 1.08 -12.03 -4.28
CA ILE A 264 0.93 -11.21 -5.47
C ILE A 264 2.18 -10.33 -5.60
N GLN A 265 2.66 -10.07 -6.81
CA GLN A 265 3.77 -9.15 -7.04
C GLN A 265 3.28 -7.70 -7.15
N PRO A 266 4.13 -6.69 -6.89
CA PRO A 266 3.73 -5.29 -6.98
C PRO A 266 3.12 -4.89 -8.33
N HIS A 267 3.68 -5.38 -9.43
CA HIS A 267 3.17 -5.13 -10.78
C HIS A 267 1.85 -5.86 -11.10
N GLU A 268 1.55 -6.94 -10.38
CA GLU A 268 0.29 -7.68 -10.49
C GLU A 268 -0.80 -6.96 -9.67
N MET A 269 -0.46 -6.45 -8.48
CA MET A 269 -1.38 -5.68 -7.62
C MET A 269 -1.85 -4.37 -8.26
N VAL A 270 -0.95 -3.65 -8.93
CA VAL A 270 -1.28 -2.37 -9.58
C VAL A 270 -1.88 -2.55 -10.97
N ASN A 271 -2.05 -3.80 -11.42
CA ASN A 271 -2.66 -4.07 -12.71
C ASN A 271 -4.18 -3.74 -12.65
N PRO A 272 -4.71 -2.92 -13.56
CA PRO A 272 -6.15 -2.62 -13.62
C PRO A 272 -7.04 -3.85 -13.83
N GLN A 273 -6.48 -4.95 -14.32
CA GLN A 273 -7.16 -6.23 -14.55
C GLN A 273 -6.92 -7.22 -13.41
N VAL A 274 -6.38 -6.80 -12.26
CA VAL A 274 -6.25 -7.69 -11.10
C VAL A 274 -7.63 -8.16 -10.63
N ASP A 275 -7.76 -9.45 -10.30
CA ASP A 275 -8.99 -10.00 -9.75
C ASP A 275 -9.03 -9.92 -8.22
N GLU A 276 -10.25 -9.89 -7.65
CA GLU A 276 -10.44 -9.80 -6.21
C GLU A 276 -9.86 -11.00 -5.45
N GLN A 277 -9.84 -12.20 -6.04
CA GLN A 277 -9.38 -13.40 -5.33
C GLN A 277 -7.87 -13.35 -5.10
N SER A 278 -7.10 -12.94 -6.10
CA SER A 278 -5.65 -12.71 -5.96
C SER A 278 -5.35 -11.67 -4.87
N MET A 279 -6.07 -10.56 -4.88
CA MET A 279 -5.89 -9.49 -3.89
C MET A 279 -6.28 -9.93 -2.48
N MET A 280 -7.43 -10.59 -2.31
CA MET A 280 -7.86 -11.15 -1.03
C MET A 280 -6.87 -12.19 -0.51
N THR A 281 -6.29 -13.01 -1.39
CA THR A 281 -5.27 -14.02 -1.01
C THR A 281 -4.08 -13.34 -0.34
N TYR A 282 -3.54 -12.28 -0.95
CA TYR A 282 -2.41 -11.56 -0.39
C TYR A 282 -2.78 -10.78 0.90
N LEU A 283 -3.89 -10.03 0.87
CA LEU A 283 -4.31 -9.16 1.97
C LEU A 283 -4.76 -9.93 3.22
N SER A 284 -5.25 -11.17 3.05
CA SER A 284 -5.66 -12.03 4.17
C SER A 284 -4.54 -12.40 5.15
N GLN A 285 -3.28 -12.11 4.80
CA GLN A 285 -2.12 -12.34 5.64
C GLN A 285 -1.92 -11.26 6.72
N TYR A 286 -2.39 -10.03 6.44
CA TYR A 286 -2.16 -8.86 7.31
C TYR A 286 -2.78 -8.96 8.71
N PRO A 287 -3.99 -9.54 8.90
CA PRO A 287 -4.58 -9.70 10.23
C PRO A 287 -3.73 -10.48 11.24
N SER A 288 -2.82 -11.34 10.76
CA SER A 288 -1.92 -12.13 11.61
C SER A 288 -0.48 -11.61 11.62
N ALA A 289 -0.23 -10.46 10.97
CA ALA A 289 1.11 -9.90 10.80
C ALA A 289 1.70 -9.43 12.13
N LYS A 290 3.00 -9.67 12.31
CA LYS A 290 3.72 -9.29 13.53
C LYS A 290 4.99 -8.53 13.18
N LEU A 291 5.19 -7.39 13.82
CA LEU A 291 6.38 -6.58 13.63
C LEU A 291 7.62 -7.33 14.15
N LYS A 292 8.59 -7.54 13.27
CA LYS A 292 9.89 -8.11 13.62
C LYS A 292 10.75 -7.10 14.39
N PRO A 293 11.54 -7.54 15.39
CA PRO A 293 12.47 -6.66 16.09
C PRO A 293 13.48 -5.98 15.16
N GLY A 294 13.83 -4.73 15.48
CA GLY A 294 14.82 -3.96 14.70
C GLY A 294 14.27 -3.31 13.43
N ALA A 295 12.95 -3.30 13.22
CA ALA A 295 12.34 -2.60 12.11
C ALA A 295 12.67 -1.09 12.13
N PRO A 296 12.95 -0.48 10.97
CA PRO A 296 13.29 0.93 10.84
C PRO A 296 12.01 1.78 10.94
N ILE A 297 11.43 1.81 12.14
CA ILE A 297 10.24 2.59 12.41
C ILE A 297 10.61 4.07 12.44
N GLN A 298 10.12 4.80 11.45
CA GLN A 298 10.18 6.25 11.42
C GLN A 298 9.09 6.80 12.35
N PRO A 299 9.43 7.51 13.42
CA PRO A 299 8.39 8.08 14.27
C PRO A 299 7.54 9.03 13.43
N ARG A 300 6.22 8.81 13.39
CA ARG A 300 5.28 9.69 12.67
C ARG A 300 5.55 11.14 13.03
N THR A 301 5.67 11.99 12.02
CA THR A 301 5.84 13.43 12.23
C THR A 301 4.67 13.95 13.07
N ASN A 302 4.97 14.50 14.24
CA ASN A 302 3.99 15.07 15.15
C ASN A 302 4.38 16.52 15.47
N SER A 303 3.83 17.45 14.69
CA SER A 303 4.05 18.88 14.89
C SER A 303 3.65 19.34 16.29
N ALA A 304 2.66 18.69 16.93
CA ALA A 304 2.21 19.01 18.28
C ALA A 304 3.27 18.75 19.36
N ARG A 305 4.34 18.01 19.05
CA ARG A 305 5.48 17.77 19.96
C ARG A 305 6.67 18.70 19.70
N VAL A 306 6.55 19.64 18.76
CA VAL A 306 7.55 20.67 18.49
C VAL A 306 7.40 21.82 19.49
N ARG A 307 8.53 22.34 19.97
CA ARG A 307 8.57 23.50 20.88
C ARG A 307 9.39 24.62 20.27
N CYS A 308 8.81 25.81 20.20
CA CYS A 308 9.52 27.04 19.83
C CYS A 308 9.76 27.94 21.06
N TYR A 309 10.92 28.58 21.14
CA TYR A 309 11.25 29.56 22.19
C TYR A 309 12.39 30.49 21.75
N GLY A 310 12.54 31.61 22.42
CA GLY A 310 13.62 32.58 22.18
C GLY A 310 13.11 33.95 21.79
N LYS A 311 13.96 34.97 21.94
CA LYS A 311 13.57 36.39 21.86
C LYS A 311 12.82 36.74 20.57
N GLY A 312 13.23 36.18 19.43
CA GLY A 312 12.67 36.47 18.11
C GLY A 312 11.18 36.13 17.94
N ILE A 313 10.56 35.39 18.86
CA ILE A 313 9.12 35.09 18.84
C ILE A 313 8.39 35.59 20.10
N GLU A 314 9.10 36.27 21.01
CA GLU A 314 8.49 36.89 22.18
C GLU A 314 7.70 38.16 21.79
N PRO A 315 6.62 38.51 22.51
CA PRO A 315 5.77 39.65 22.16
C PRO A 315 6.50 41.00 22.10
N THR A 316 7.58 41.18 22.85
CA THR A 316 8.33 42.45 22.97
C THR A 316 9.85 42.21 23.04
N GLY A 317 10.63 43.29 22.90
CA GLY A 317 12.09 43.26 23.08
C GLY A 317 12.90 42.93 21.82
N ASN A 318 12.27 42.88 20.65
CA ASN A 318 12.96 42.84 19.36
C ASN A 318 12.99 44.25 18.74
N GLN A 319 14.04 44.56 17.98
CA GLN A 319 14.27 45.89 17.43
C GLN A 319 14.56 45.85 15.93
N VAL A 320 14.21 46.93 15.21
CA VAL A 320 14.50 47.07 13.78
C VAL A 320 16.00 46.93 13.50
N GLY A 321 16.34 46.05 12.55
CA GLY A 321 17.70 45.79 12.08
C GLY A 321 18.56 44.92 13.02
N ALA A 322 18.10 44.64 14.24
CA ALA A 322 18.78 43.71 15.15
C ALA A 322 18.40 42.25 14.85
N PRO A 323 19.28 41.26 15.08
CA PRO A 323 18.97 39.86 14.85
C PRO A 323 17.90 39.36 15.84
N ALA A 324 16.74 38.96 15.33
CA ALA A 324 15.69 38.32 16.08
C ALA A 324 15.85 36.79 15.99
N LYS A 325 16.26 36.17 17.11
CA LYS A 325 16.63 34.74 17.17
C LYS A 325 15.62 33.92 17.96
N PHE A 326 15.25 32.76 17.43
CA PHE A 326 14.46 31.76 18.14
C PHE A 326 14.93 30.34 17.78
N HIS A 327 14.47 29.37 18.56
CA HIS A 327 14.86 27.98 18.47
C HIS A 327 13.63 27.10 18.25
N VAL A 328 13.81 26.00 17.52
CA VAL A 328 12.77 24.99 17.28
C VAL A 328 13.32 23.61 17.70
N GLU A 329 12.77 23.03 18.76
CA GLU A 329 13.13 21.70 19.26
C GLU A 329 12.20 20.62 18.70
N THR A 330 12.77 19.58 18.08
CA THR A 330 12.01 18.55 17.35
C THR A 330 12.24 17.11 17.84
N PHE A 331 13.03 16.89 18.90
CA PHE A 331 13.40 15.56 19.41
C PHE A 331 12.24 14.55 19.48
N ALA A 332 11.08 15.00 19.94
CA ALA A 332 9.93 14.14 20.17
C ALA A 332 8.89 14.18 19.03
N ALA A 333 9.18 14.93 17.96
CA ALA A 333 8.26 15.22 16.86
C ALA A 333 8.43 14.30 15.65
N GLY A 334 9.33 13.31 15.70
CA GLY A 334 9.66 12.47 14.54
C GLY A 334 10.44 13.21 13.47
N GLN A 335 10.66 12.61 12.30
CA GLN A 335 11.42 13.25 11.22
C GLN A 335 10.54 14.26 10.46
N GLY A 336 11.08 15.45 10.14
CA GLY A 336 10.36 16.49 9.43
C GLY A 336 11.21 17.74 9.17
N ASN A 337 10.80 18.56 8.21
CA ASN A 337 11.48 19.82 7.88
C ASN A 337 10.91 20.98 8.71
N VAL A 338 11.78 21.85 9.23
CA VAL A 338 11.40 23.11 9.89
C VAL A 338 11.31 24.23 8.85
N GLU A 339 10.13 24.85 8.75
CA GLU A 339 9.85 25.91 7.78
C GLU A 339 9.27 27.16 8.48
N PRO A 340 10.10 28.15 8.84
CA PRO A 340 9.63 29.42 9.38
C PRO A 340 9.26 30.39 8.25
N ILE A 341 8.11 31.04 8.39
CA ILE A 341 7.61 32.08 7.47
C ILE A 341 7.41 33.35 8.29
N VAL A 342 8.27 34.35 8.05
CA VAL A 342 8.22 35.65 8.72
C VAL A 342 7.51 36.64 7.80
N ILE A 343 6.43 37.27 8.29
CA ILE A 343 5.64 38.24 7.55
C ILE A 343 5.69 39.58 8.30
N ASN A 344 6.13 40.63 7.62
CA ASN A 344 6.22 41.97 8.17
C ASN A 344 4.83 42.68 8.22
N PRO A 345 4.71 43.85 8.85
CA PRO A 345 3.43 44.58 8.96
C PRO A 345 2.79 44.98 7.62
N ARG A 346 3.56 44.97 6.52
CA ARG A 346 3.07 45.22 5.15
C ARG A 346 2.61 43.94 4.43
N GLY A 347 2.63 42.79 5.12
CA GLY A 347 2.27 41.50 4.53
C GLY A 347 3.37 40.89 3.64
N GLN A 348 4.58 41.43 3.64
CA GLN A 348 5.70 40.93 2.85
C GLN A 348 6.51 39.89 3.63
N ARG A 349 7.01 38.88 2.93
CA ARG A 349 7.85 37.84 3.53
C ARG A 349 9.26 38.35 3.73
N GLU A 350 9.81 38.15 4.92
CA GLU A 350 11.22 38.36 5.22
C GLU A 350 11.97 37.04 5.25
N LYS A 351 13.26 37.10 4.92
CA LYS A 351 14.15 35.94 4.95
C LYS A 351 14.41 35.54 6.41
N CYS A 352 14.30 34.24 6.69
CA CYS A 352 14.70 33.64 7.95
C CYS A 352 15.74 32.56 7.67
N ASP A 353 16.93 32.71 8.23
CA ASP A 353 18.00 31.72 8.14
C ASP A 353 17.75 30.61 9.17
N VAL A 354 17.93 29.35 8.75
CA VAL A 354 17.67 28.16 9.56
C VAL A 354 18.90 27.27 9.58
N GLU A 355 19.44 26.99 10.76
CA GLU A 355 20.63 26.17 10.95
C GLU A 355 20.32 25.00 11.90
N PHE A 356 20.69 23.77 11.52
CA PHE A 356 20.50 22.60 12.37
C PHE A 356 21.69 22.41 13.32
N ARG A 357 21.44 22.41 14.63
CA ARG A 357 22.49 22.31 15.66
C ARG A 357 23.03 20.89 15.85
N ASN A 358 22.29 19.88 15.40
CA ASN A 358 22.62 18.46 15.59
C ASN A 358 22.90 18.09 17.07
N ASP A 359 22.09 18.61 17.98
CA ASP A 359 22.15 18.28 19.41
C ASP A 359 21.17 17.16 19.79
N LYS A 360 21.20 16.72 21.04
CA LYS A 360 20.29 15.68 21.56
C LYS A 360 18.81 16.06 21.44
N ASN A 361 18.50 17.36 21.39
CA ASN A 361 17.14 17.86 21.30
C ASN A 361 16.67 18.06 19.85
N GLN A 362 17.53 17.78 18.86
CA GLN A 362 17.31 18.08 17.46
C GLN A 362 16.88 19.55 17.25
N THR A 363 17.68 20.48 17.78
CA THR A 363 17.36 21.91 17.76
C THR A 363 17.74 22.57 16.44
N TYR A 364 16.86 23.43 15.94
CA TYR A 364 17.12 24.35 14.84
C TYR A 364 17.22 25.79 15.35
N ASP A 365 18.25 26.51 14.90
CA ASP A 365 18.46 27.92 15.18
C ASP A 365 17.90 28.75 14.03
N CYS A 366 16.91 29.60 14.32
CA CYS A 366 16.23 30.45 13.36
C CYS A 366 16.57 31.92 13.64
N THR A 367 17.01 32.65 12.60
CA THR A 367 17.35 34.07 12.72
C THR A 367 16.72 34.87 11.59
N TYR A 368 16.03 35.95 11.92
CA TYR A 368 15.57 36.94 10.95
C TYR A 368 15.97 38.36 11.38
N TYR A 369 15.91 39.31 10.45
CA TYR A 369 16.32 40.70 10.65
C TYR A 369 15.15 41.61 10.31
N PRO A 370 14.36 42.05 11.30
CA PRO A 370 13.19 42.89 11.08
C PRO A 370 13.56 44.17 10.32
N SER A 371 12.94 44.39 9.17
CA SER A 371 13.20 45.58 8.36
C SER A 371 12.46 46.84 8.81
N MET A 372 11.41 46.70 9.63
CA MET A 372 10.59 47.83 10.06
C MET A 372 9.90 47.61 11.40
N GLU A 373 9.43 48.71 12.01
CA GLU A 373 8.67 48.69 13.25
C GLU A 373 7.25 48.17 13.02
N GLY A 374 6.70 47.47 14.01
CA GLY A 374 5.31 47.05 14.05
C GLY A 374 5.10 45.58 14.38
N GLN A 375 3.87 45.11 14.24
CA GLN A 375 3.48 43.74 14.57
C GLN A 375 3.80 42.78 13.42
N TYR A 376 4.70 41.83 13.67
CA TYR A 376 5.06 40.77 12.73
C TYR A 376 4.20 39.53 12.95
N LYS A 377 4.15 38.66 11.93
CA LYS A 377 3.56 37.32 12.02
C LYS A 377 4.62 36.28 11.66
N VAL A 378 5.03 35.47 12.63
CA VAL A 378 6.00 34.39 12.45
C VAL A 378 5.26 33.05 12.52
N ILE A 379 5.10 32.40 11.38
CA ILE A 379 4.49 31.07 11.27
C ILE A 379 5.61 30.04 11.28
N VAL A 380 5.52 29.03 12.13
CA VAL A 380 6.49 27.93 12.15
C VAL A 380 5.78 26.64 11.79
N LYS A 381 6.27 25.96 10.74
CA LYS A 381 5.77 24.65 10.32
C LYS A 381 6.81 23.56 10.55
N TYR A 382 6.32 22.36 10.84
CA TYR A 382 7.11 21.14 10.92
C TYR A 382 6.45 20.03 10.10
N GLY A 383 7.17 19.51 9.09
CA GLY A 383 6.64 18.51 8.16
C GLY A 383 5.36 18.95 7.45
N GLY A 384 5.26 20.24 7.13
CA GLY A 384 4.12 20.86 6.43
C GLY A 384 2.96 21.33 7.33
N GLN A 385 2.92 20.94 8.62
CA GLN A 385 1.87 21.36 9.56
C GLN A 385 2.36 22.45 10.52
N GLU A 386 1.48 23.38 10.92
CA GLU A 386 1.83 24.39 11.94
C GLU A 386 2.08 23.74 13.31
N VAL A 387 3.06 24.28 14.02
CA VAL A 387 3.45 23.82 15.37
C VAL A 387 2.61 24.51 16.45
N PRO A 388 2.52 23.97 17.68
CA PRO A 388 1.81 24.61 18.78
C PRO A 388 2.27 26.06 18.99
N ARG A 389 1.28 26.94 19.19
CA ARG A 389 1.45 28.40 19.38
C ARG A 389 1.89 29.17 18.14
N SER A 390 2.13 28.51 17.00
CA SER A 390 2.13 29.20 15.71
C SER A 390 0.70 29.66 15.36
N PRO A 391 0.52 30.87 14.80
CA PRO A 391 1.55 31.89 14.55
C PRO A 391 1.97 32.67 15.82
N PHE A 392 3.25 33.03 15.89
CA PHE A 392 3.78 33.98 16.88
C PHE A 392 3.65 35.41 16.36
N SER A 393 3.38 36.37 17.25
CA SER A 393 3.13 37.77 16.89
C SER A 393 4.04 38.75 17.63
N PRO A 394 5.37 38.75 17.37
CA PRO A 394 6.30 39.67 18.02
C PRO A 394 6.03 41.11 17.55
N TYR A 395 6.04 42.06 18.48
CA TYR A 395 6.10 43.49 18.16
C TYR A 395 7.56 43.92 18.07
N ILE A 396 7.94 44.47 16.91
CA ILE A 396 9.28 44.98 16.66
C ILE A 396 9.27 46.46 16.99
N GLU A 397 10.08 46.85 17.98
CA GLU A 397 10.28 48.24 18.37
C GLU A 397 11.17 48.95 17.33
N GLY A 398 10.92 50.24 17.11
CA GLY A 398 11.84 51.10 16.35
C GLY A 398 13.26 51.05 16.92
N LYS A 399 14.25 51.52 16.13
CA LYS A 399 15.61 51.66 16.66
C LYS A 399 15.56 52.56 17.90
N ALA A 400 16.12 52.09 19.01
CA ALA A 400 16.33 52.94 20.17
C ALA A 400 17.23 54.11 19.73
N GLY A 401 16.71 55.33 19.84
CA GLY A 401 17.50 56.50 19.50
C GLY A 401 18.75 56.59 20.37
N ASP A 402 19.89 56.94 19.78
CA ASP A 402 21.14 57.04 20.52
C ASP A 402 21.17 58.37 21.28
N ALA A 403 20.83 58.33 22.57
CA ALA A 403 20.84 59.52 23.44
C ALA A 403 22.23 60.17 23.55
N SER A 404 23.32 59.47 23.20
CA SER A 404 24.66 60.08 23.12
C SER A 404 24.82 61.04 21.94
N GLN A 405 23.90 61.00 20.97
CA GLN A 405 23.82 61.95 19.86
C GLN A 405 23.02 63.21 20.22
N CYS A 406 22.35 63.25 21.38
CA CYS A 406 21.71 64.47 21.87
C CYS A 406 22.77 65.45 22.38
N ARG A 407 22.67 66.72 22.01
CA ARG A 407 23.55 67.78 22.48
C ARG A 407 22.75 68.83 23.23
N ALA A 408 23.12 69.10 24.48
CA ALA A 408 22.55 70.21 25.23
C ALA A 408 23.51 71.40 25.24
N HIS A 409 23.00 72.60 24.98
CA HIS A 409 23.80 73.82 24.99
C HIS A 409 22.98 75.02 25.45
N GLY A 410 23.65 76.03 26.00
CA GLY A 410 23.03 77.30 26.40
C GLY A 410 23.57 77.85 27.72
N PRO A 411 23.23 79.11 28.07
CA PRO A 411 23.83 79.83 29.18
C PRO A 411 23.67 79.15 30.56
N GLY A 412 22.66 78.30 30.72
CA GLY A 412 22.43 77.54 31.95
C GLY A 412 23.33 76.31 32.13
N LEU A 413 24.08 75.92 31.10
CA LEU A 413 25.02 74.78 31.13
C LEU A 413 26.49 75.22 31.08
N GLU A 414 26.76 76.52 30.93
CA GLU A 414 28.12 77.04 30.92
C GLU A 414 28.73 77.01 32.34
N PRO A 415 30.05 76.75 32.49
CA PRO A 415 30.69 76.67 33.80
C PRO A 415 30.61 77.96 34.62
N ASN A 416 30.44 79.10 33.95
CA ASN A 416 30.49 80.44 34.52
C ASN A 416 29.31 81.26 33.95
N GLY A 417 28.88 82.30 34.68
CA GLY A 417 27.88 83.27 34.18
C GLY A 417 26.45 83.06 34.70
N VAL A 418 26.17 81.95 35.40
CA VAL A 418 24.90 81.74 36.11
C VAL A 418 24.86 82.54 37.41
N MET A 419 23.82 83.36 37.59
CA MET A 419 23.66 84.24 38.76
C MET A 419 22.56 83.73 39.69
N VAL A 420 22.79 83.86 41.00
CA VAL A 420 21.78 83.56 42.03
C VAL A 420 20.52 84.40 41.80
N ASP A 421 19.36 83.78 41.98
CA ASP A 421 18.02 84.36 41.83
C ASP A 421 17.68 84.96 40.45
N LYS A 422 18.45 84.61 39.40
CA LYS A 422 18.11 84.95 38.01
C LYS A 422 17.81 83.70 37.20
N PRO A 423 16.73 83.71 36.38
CA PRO A 423 16.45 82.60 35.48
C PRO A 423 17.54 82.49 34.40
N THR A 424 17.86 81.26 34.04
CA THR A 424 18.73 80.92 32.91
C THR A 424 18.06 79.82 32.08
N TRP A 425 18.61 79.50 30.90
CA TRP A 425 18.02 78.54 29.98
C TRP A 425 19.11 77.68 29.31
N PHE A 426 18.68 76.54 28.79
CA PHE A 426 19.46 75.74 27.85
C PHE A 426 18.52 75.04 26.88
N GLU A 427 19.02 74.70 25.71
CA GLU A 427 18.33 73.97 24.67
C GLU A 427 18.90 72.57 24.54
N ILE A 428 18.04 71.61 24.19
CA ILE A 428 18.42 70.24 23.87
C ILE A 428 18.19 70.06 22.37
N ASP A 429 19.27 69.84 21.63
CA ASP A 429 19.22 69.40 20.25
C ASP A 429 19.13 67.87 20.22
N ALA A 430 17.99 67.41 19.72
CA ALA A 430 17.58 66.01 19.64
C ALA A 430 17.39 65.57 18.17
N THR A 431 17.84 66.38 17.20
CA THR A 431 17.60 66.15 15.76
C THR A 431 18.34 64.93 15.19
N SER A 432 19.33 64.40 15.89
CA SER A 432 20.14 63.23 15.49
C SER A 432 19.73 61.91 16.18
N LEU A 433 18.52 61.85 16.76
CA LEU A 433 18.03 60.69 17.52
C LEU A 433 17.66 59.46 16.68
N PHE A 434 17.43 59.59 15.36
CA PHE A 434 16.85 58.53 14.52
C PHE A 434 17.70 58.20 13.30
#